data_AF-A0A914DBT8-F1
#
_entry.id   AF-A0A914DBT8-F1
#
_cell.length_a   1.000
_cell.length_b   1.000
_cell.length_c   1.000
_cell.angle_alpha   90.00
_cell.angle_beta   90.00
_cell.angle_gamma   90.00
#
_symmetry.space_group_name_H-M   'P 1'
#
loop_
_entity.id
_entity.type
_entity.pdbx_description
1 polymer ?
#
loop_
_entity_poly.entity_id
_entity_poly.type
_entity_poly.pdbx_seq_one_letter_code
_entity_poly.pdbx_strand_id
1 'polypeptide(L)'
;MWFLAVSLLTLVAYTYQVNYGNLGDLSNDLSSFVTWKKNFNVTYTTQVEHDRRFQVFQDNCKLLNAIRKLAIDSTATFGFTRFMDWTHEDKMAVR
;
A
#
# COMPACT_ATOMS: atom_id res chain seq x y z
N MET A 1 -16.94 14.83 36.13
CA MET A 1 -16.03 15.23 35.02
C MET A 1 -15.45 13.99 34.31
N TRP A 2 -16.29 13.06 33.82
CA TRP A 2 -15.83 11.83 33.10
C TRP A 2 -16.34 11.74 31.66
N PHE A 3 -17.35 12.53 31.29
CA PHE A 3 -17.96 12.50 29.95
C PHE A 3 -17.08 13.11 28.84
N LEU A 4 -16.13 13.99 29.18
CA LEU A 4 -15.25 14.62 28.20
C LEU A 4 -14.17 13.66 27.67
N ALA A 5 -13.69 12.73 28.50
CA ALA A 5 -12.63 11.80 28.11
C ALA A 5 -13.12 10.71 27.13
N VAL A 6 -14.37 10.24 27.29
CA VAL A 6 -14.97 9.25 26.38
C VAL A 6 -15.23 9.86 25.01
N SER A 7 -15.69 11.11 24.95
CA SER A 7 -15.93 11.84 23.69
C SER A 7 -14.64 12.02 22.88
N LEU A 8 -13.53 12.39 23.53
CA LEU A 8 -12.22 12.53 22.88
C LEU A 8 -11.71 11.21 22.30
N LEU A 9 -11.86 10.09 23.02
CA LEU A 9 -11.47 8.77 22.51
C LEU A 9 -12.32 8.34 21.31
N THR A 10 -13.63 8.60 21.34
CA THR A 10 -14.50 8.31 20.20
C THR A 10 -14.21 9.23 19.00
N LEU A 11 -13.84 10.49 19.24
CA LEU A 11 -13.49 11.42 18.17
C LEU A 11 -12.16 11.04 17.53
N VAL A 12 -11.17 10.65 18.33
CA VAL A 12 -9.88 10.13 17.84
C VAL A 12 -10.08 8.82 17.06
N ALA A 13 -10.90 7.90 17.55
CA ALA A 13 -11.21 6.67 16.82
C ALA A 13 -11.97 6.95 15.51
N TYR A 14 -12.90 7.91 15.51
CA TYR A 14 -13.65 8.32 14.33
C TYR A 14 -12.75 9.01 13.30
N THR A 15 -11.87 9.93 13.70
CA THR A 15 -10.90 10.55 12.78
C THR A 15 -9.87 9.55 12.27
N TYR A 16 -9.50 8.54 13.08
CA TYR A 16 -8.67 7.42 12.64
C TYR A 16 -9.39 6.61 11.55
N GLN A 17 -10.65 6.21 11.78
CA GLN A 17 -11.46 5.47 10.81
C GLN A 17 -11.75 6.26 9.53
N VAL A 18 -12.08 7.55 9.62
CA VAL A 18 -12.38 8.42 8.47
C VAL A 18 -11.14 8.67 7.60
N ASN A 19 -9.92 8.63 8.15
CA ASN A 19 -8.67 8.78 7.36
C ASN A 19 -8.32 7.56 6.51
N TYR A 20 -8.79 6.36 6.84
CA TYR A 20 -8.62 5.17 5.97
C TYR A 20 -9.62 5.14 4.81
N GLY A 21 -10.63 6.01 4.82
CA GLY A 21 -11.73 6.04 3.86
C GLY A 21 -11.63 7.09 2.76
N ASN A 22 -10.57 7.90 2.72
CA ASN A 22 -10.24 8.66 1.52
C ASN A 22 -9.48 7.70 0.59
N LEU A 23 -9.87 7.61 -0.68
CA LEU A 23 -9.09 6.93 -1.73
C LEU A 23 -7.82 7.72 -2.05
N GLY A 24 -7.05 8.05 -1.01
CA GLY A 24 -5.71 8.61 -1.10
C GLY A 24 -4.82 7.63 -1.85
N ASP A 25 -3.91 8.18 -2.62
CA ASP A 25 -2.88 7.45 -3.35
C ASP A 25 -2.39 6.24 -2.54
N LEU A 26 -2.16 5.10 -3.20
CA LEU A 26 -1.54 3.94 -2.57
C LEU A 26 -0.23 4.39 -1.93
N SER A 27 -0.17 4.32 -0.60
CA SER A 27 1.01 4.76 0.12
C SER A 27 2.18 3.83 -0.22
N ASN A 28 3.33 4.44 -0.45
CA ASN A 28 4.60 3.76 -0.69
C ASN A 28 5.47 3.72 0.58
N ASP A 29 4.84 3.83 1.76
CA ASP A 29 5.52 3.74 3.05
C ASP A 29 5.79 2.30 3.50
N LEU A 30 6.56 2.18 4.58
CA LEU A 30 6.93 0.89 5.17
C LEU A 30 5.71 0.15 5.74
N SER A 31 4.71 0.86 6.27
CA SER A 31 3.50 0.25 6.83
C SER A 31 2.69 -0.50 5.76
N SER A 32 2.55 0.13 4.60
CA SER A 32 1.88 -0.42 3.41
C SER A 32 2.64 -1.61 2.86
N PHE A 33 3.98 -1.54 2.85
CA PHE A 33 4.82 -2.66 2.46
C PHE A 33 4.71 -3.85 3.41
N VAL A 34 4.70 -3.62 4.72
CA VAL A 34 4.50 -4.69 5.72
C VAL A 34 3.12 -5.33 5.56
N THR A 35 2.08 -4.52 5.38
CA THR A 35 0.71 -5.01 5.16
C THR A 35 0.61 -5.84 3.88
N TRP A 36 1.20 -5.34 2.79
CA TRP A 36 1.28 -6.06 1.52
C TRP A 36 2.01 -7.40 1.65
N LYS A 37 3.18 -7.43 2.29
CA LYS A 37 3.93 -8.68 2.55
C LYS A 37 3.09 -9.70 3.29
N LYS A 38 2.36 -9.25 4.32
CA LYS A 38 1.45 -10.12 5.08
C LYS A 38 0.32 -10.67 4.21
N ASN A 39 -0.31 -9.83 3.39
CA ASN A 39 -1.43 -10.22 2.54
C ASN A 39 -1.04 -11.23 1.46
N PHE A 40 0.18 -11.14 0.92
CA PHE A 40 0.68 -12.04 -0.13
C PHE A 40 1.68 -13.09 0.37
N ASN A 41 1.86 -13.20 1.68
CA ASN A 41 2.79 -14.12 2.34
C ASN A 41 4.23 -14.05 1.78
N VAL A 42 4.72 -12.82 1.56
CA VAL A 42 6.06 -12.55 1.03
C VAL A 42 7.06 -12.41 2.19
N THR A 43 8.17 -13.13 2.09
CA THR A 43 9.29 -13.07 3.03
C THR A 43 10.60 -12.89 2.26
N TYR A 44 11.57 -12.23 2.89
CA TYR A 44 12.92 -12.04 2.33
C TYR A 44 13.94 -12.59 3.30
N THR A 45 14.99 -13.23 2.78
CA THR A 45 15.98 -13.92 3.61
C THR A 45 17.00 -12.95 4.19
N THR A 46 17.28 -11.85 3.50
CA THR A 46 18.31 -10.88 3.90
C THR A 46 17.76 -9.46 3.99
N GLN A 47 18.40 -8.64 4.81
CA GLN A 47 18.07 -7.21 4.89
C GLN A 47 18.33 -6.49 3.57
N VAL A 48 19.41 -6.86 2.86
CA VAL A 48 19.75 -6.29 1.55
C VAL A 48 18.66 -6.57 0.52
N GLU A 49 18.14 -7.79 0.49
CA GLU A 49 17.01 -8.15 -0.37
C GLU A 49 15.74 -7.40 0.04
N HIS A 50 15.45 -7.32 1.34
CA HIS A 50 14.32 -6.57 1.87
C HIS A 50 14.33 -5.12 1.39
N ASP A 51 15.46 -4.43 1.51
CA ASP A 51 15.58 -3.01 1.17
C ASP A 51 15.49 -2.80 -0.34
N ARG A 52 16.12 -3.68 -1.13
CA ARG A 52 15.97 -3.67 -2.59
C ARG A 52 14.52 -3.85 -3.02
N ARG A 53 13.84 -4.85 -2.46
CA ARG A 53 12.45 -5.17 -2.80
C ARG A 53 11.47 -4.10 -2.31
N PHE A 54 11.79 -3.45 -1.18
CA PHE A 54 11.04 -2.29 -0.73
C PHE A 54 11.14 -1.14 -1.73
N GLN A 55 12.31 -0.83 -2.26
CA GLN A 55 12.46 0.22 -3.27
C GLN A 55 11.66 -0.08 -4.55
N VAL A 56 11.70 -1.33 -5.03
CA VAL A 56 10.89 -1.76 -6.18
C VAL A 56 9.38 -1.63 -5.89
N PHE A 57 8.96 -1.99 -4.67
CA PHE A 57 7.59 -1.79 -4.22
C PHE A 57 7.17 -0.32 -4.28
N GLN A 58 8.02 0.59 -3.79
CA GLN A 58 7.73 2.02 -3.82
C GLN A 58 7.53 2.55 -5.24
N ASP A 59 8.36 2.12 -6.18
CA ASP A 59 8.28 2.56 -7.57
C ASP A 59 7.06 1.98 -8.28
N ASN A 60 6.73 0.70 -8.03
CA ASN A 60 5.50 0.10 -8.53
C ASN A 60 4.23 0.76 -7.93
N CYS A 61 4.25 1.20 -6.67
CA CYS A 61 3.14 1.97 -6.08
C CYS A 61 2.93 3.32 -6.79
N LYS A 62 4.01 4.06 -7.07
CA LYS A 62 3.94 5.33 -7.83
C LYS A 62 3.34 5.09 -9.22
N LEU A 63 3.81 4.07 -9.93
CA LEU A 63 3.30 3.70 -11.25
C LEU A 63 1.80 3.35 -11.19
N LEU A 64 1.39 2.55 -10.20
CA LEU A 64 0.00 2.15 -10.03
C LEU A 64 -0.90 3.35 -9.72
N ASN A 65 -0.45 4.31 -8.92
CA ASN A 65 -1.17 5.56 -8.69
C ASN A 65 -1.28 6.39 -9.97
N ALA A 66 -0.25 6.45 -10.80
CA ALA A 66 -0.31 7.11 -12.10
C ALA A 66 -1.33 6.44 -13.04
N ILE A 67 -1.33 5.10 -13.12
CA ILE A 67 -2.30 4.32 -13.90
C ILE A 67 -3.72 4.58 -13.40
N ARG A 68 -3.95 4.56 -12.08
CA ARG A 68 -5.25 4.87 -11.47
C ARG A 68 -5.75 6.25 -11.85
N LYS A 69 -4.88 7.25 -11.85
CA LYS A 69 -5.20 8.63 -12.25
C LYS A 69 -5.50 8.76 -13.75
N LEU A 70 -4.92 7.91 -14.59
CA LEU A 70 -5.22 7.90 -16.03
C LEU A 70 -6.48 7.08 -16.36
N ALA A 71 -6.83 6.12 -15.51
CA ALA A 71 -7.95 5.20 -15.72
C ALA A 71 -9.29 5.71 -15.19
N ILE A 72 -9.50 7.05 -15.14
CA ILE A 72 -10.68 7.70 -14.54
C ILE A 72 -12.01 7.16 -15.09
N ASP A 73 -12.05 6.74 -16.36
CA ASP A 73 -13.24 6.18 -17.02
C ASP A 73 -13.19 4.64 -17.23
N SER A 74 -12.25 3.95 -16.57
CA SER A 74 -12.07 2.51 -16.72
C SER A 74 -12.98 1.72 -15.78
N THR A 75 -13.58 0.64 -16.29
CA THR A 75 -14.29 -0.36 -15.46
C THR A 75 -13.32 -1.26 -14.69
N ALA A 76 -12.01 -1.14 -14.91
CA ALA A 76 -11.00 -1.96 -14.26
C ALA A 76 -10.63 -1.38 -12.87
N THR A 77 -10.68 -2.23 -11.85
CA THR A 77 -10.17 -1.88 -10.52
C THR A 77 -8.68 -2.16 -10.44
N PHE A 78 -7.91 -1.17 -10.00
CA PHE A 78 -6.47 -1.26 -9.82
C PHE A 78 -6.11 -1.25 -8.34
N GLY A 79 -5.34 -2.24 -7.90
CA GLY A 79 -4.92 -2.39 -6.51
C GLY A 79 -3.58 -3.12 -6.40
N PHE A 80 -3.10 -3.32 -5.18
CA PHE A 80 -1.87 -4.07 -4.96
C PHE A 80 -1.99 -5.50 -5.50
N THR A 81 -0.93 -5.96 -6.14
CA THR A 81 -0.82 -7.33 -6.68
C THR A 81 0.31 -8.08 -5.99
N ARG A 82 0.43 -9.38 -6.22
CA ARG A 82 1.56 -10.17 -5.70
C ARG A 82 2.92 -9.82 -6.34
N PHE A 83 2.93 -9.01 -7.39
CA PHE A 83 4.11 -8.67 -8.20
C PHE A 83 4.60 -7.24 -7.96
N MET A 84 4.19 -6.63 -6.83
CA MET A 84 4.55 -5.25 -6.51
C MET A 84 6.03 -5.09 -6.19
N ASP A 85 6.75 -6.15 -5.83
CA ASP A 85 8.19 -6.16 -5.55
C ASP A 85 9.03 -6.62 -6.77
N TRP A 86 8.40 -6.88 -7.91
CA TRP A 86 9.07 -7.34 -9.13
C TRP A 86 9.51 -6.18 -10.01
N THR A 87 10.72 -6.29 -10.56
CA THR A 87 11.19 -5.37 -11.60
C THR A 87 10.51 -5.67 -12.94
N HIS A 88 10.75 -4.83 -13.95
CA HIS A 88 10.23 -5.11 -15.29
C HIS A 88 10.85 -6.39 -15.87
N GLU A 89 12.14 -6.58 -15.65
CA GLU A 89 12.90 -7.74 -16.08
C GLU A 89 12.40 -9.02 -15.42
N ASP A 90 12.12 -8.98 -14.11
CA ASP A 90 11.51 -10.10 -13.37
C ASP A 90 10.18 -10.53 -14.02
N LYS A 91 9.35 -9.54 -14.40
CA LYS A 91 8.06 -9.78 -15.08
C LYS A 91 8.23 -10.34 -16.49
N MET A 92 9.34 -10.01 -17.17
CA MET A 92 9.64 -10.52 -18.52
C MET A 92 10.23 -11.93 -18.48
N ALA A 93 11.04 -12.26 -17.48
CA ALA A 93 11.70 -13.55 -17.35
C ALA A 93 10.74 -14.72 -17.05
N VAL A 94 9.51 -14.43 -16.61
CA VAL A 94 8.47 -15.43 -16.28
C VAL A 94 7.51 -15.70 -17.46
N ARG A 95 7.71 -15.03 -18.61
CA ARG A 95 6.93 -15.23 -19.84
C ARG A 95 7.49 -16.38 -20.67
#